data_AF-A0A9Q0PRY1-F1
#
_entry.id   AF-A0A9Q0PRY1-F1
#
_cell.length_a   1.000
_cell.length_b   1.000
_cell.length_c   1.000
_cell.angle_alpha   90.00
_cell.angle_beta   90.00
_cell.angle_gamma   90.00
#
_symmetry.space_group_name_H-M   'P 1'
#
loop_
_entity.id
_entity.type
_entity.pdbx_description
1 polymer ?
#
loop_
_entity_poly.entity_id
_entity_poly.type
_entity_poly.pdbx_seq_one_letter_code
_entity_poly.pdbx_strand_id
1 'polypeptide(L)'
;MEAFSCLRNQRPVLRRKVMSFLRDLGHNAAICKTKWESSGGGGLTAGGYEFIDVVQSKSSTLQNRRSEDLKTIVRSISDAAKKSLKSRELSLPPWRKNRYMQNKWFGPYRRTVKPSPETTPSVDVVKCRCVGFDAAVNGRLFVRTR
;
A
#
# COMPACT_ATOMS: atom_id res chain seq x y z
N MET A 1 10.66 -5.11 17.09
CA MET A 1 9.59 -5.01 16.07
C MET A 1 8.48 -6.06 16.29
N GLU A 2 8.21 -6.46 17.53
CA GLU A 2 7.28 -7.55 17.90
C GLU A 2 5.85 -7.08 18.21
N ALA A 3 5.61 -5.77 18.33
CA ALA A 3 4.38 -5.19 18.87
C ALA A 3 3.08 -5.53 18.10
N PHE A 4 3.19 -6.03 16.87
CA PHE A 4 2.04 -6.38 16.03
C PHE A 4 2.03 -7.84 15.57
N SER A 5 2.96 -8.67 16.06
CA SER A 5 3.19 -10.03 15.57
C SER A 5 1.94 -10.90 15.59
N CYS A 6 1.07 -10.73 16.59
CA CYS A 6 -0.17 -11.49 16.70
C CYS A 6 -1.38 -10.92 15.94
N LEU A 7 -1.22 -9.75 15.34
CA LEU A 7 -2.24 -9.16 14.45
C LEU A 7 -1.99 -9.53 12.98
N ARG A 8 -0.96 -10.34 12.67
CA ARG A 8 -0.62 -10.76 11.31
C ARG A 8 -1.81 -11.37 10.55
N ASN A 9 -2.66 -12.11 11.25
CA ASN A 9 -3.85 -12.75 10.67
C ASN A 9 -5.07 -11.81 10.59
N GLN A 10 -5.05 -10.68 11.31
CA GLN A 10 -6.11 -9.66 11.29
C GLN A 10 -5.66 -8.41 10.53
N ARG A 11 -5.44 -8.56 9.23
CA ARG A 11 -4.90 -7.49 8.36
C ARG A 11 -5.63 -6.13 8.50
N PRO A 12 -6.97 -6.04 8.62
CA PRO A 12 -7.66 -4.76 8.81
C PRO A 12 -7.37 -4.09 10.15
N VAL A 13 -7.21 -4.88 11.22
CA VAL A 13 -6.89 -4.38 12.57
C VAL A 13 -5.42 -3.97 12.64
N LEU A 14 -4.54 -4.80 12.08
CA LEU A 14 -3.12 -4.52 11.95
C LEU A 14 -2.88 -3.17 11.27
N ARG A 15 -3.51 -2.94 10.11
CA ARG A 15 -3.35 -1.68 9.37
C ARG A 15 -3.77 -0.46 10.18
N ARG A 16 -4.87 -0.55 10.94
CA ARG A 16 -5.35 0.53 11.81
C ARG A 16 -4.37 0.83 12.95
N LYS A 17 -3.87 -0.19 13.63
CA LYS A 17 -2.89 0.01 14.72
C LYS A 17 -1.57 0.58 14.20
N VAL A 18 -1.06 0.05 13.08
CA VAL A 18 0.18 0.58 12.46
C VAL A 18 -0.02 2.03 12.02
N MET A 19 -1.17 2.37 11.42
CA MET A 19 -1.47 3.74 11.02
C MET A 19 -1.53 4.71 12.21
N SER A 20 -2.19 4.32 13.31
CA SER A 20 -2.22 5.12 14.55
C SER A 20 -0.82 5.33 15.10
N PHE A 21 -0.06 4.24 15.26
CA PHE A 21 1.31 4.29 15.77
C PHE A 21 2.20 5.22 14.95
N LEU A 22 2.09 5.20 13.61
CA LEU A 22 2.85 6.11 12.74
C LEU A 22 2.44 7.58 12.93
N ARG A 23 1.16 7.85 13.17
CA ARG A 23 0.67 9.21 13.47
C ARG A 23 1.13 9.70 14.83
N ASP A 24 1.15 8.82 15.83
CA ASP A 24 1.65 9.12 17.18
C ASP A 24 3.15 9.48 17.15
N LEU A 25 3.90 8.89 16.22
CA LEU A 25 5.30 9.26 15.92
C LEU A 25 5.44 10.55 15.07
N GLY A 26 4.33 11.22 14.73
CA GLY A 26 4.33 12.46 13.95
C GLY A 26 4.41 12.26 12.43
N HIS A 27 4.23 11.04 11.90
CA HIS A 27 4.19 10.82 10.45
C HIS A 27 2.81 11.08 9.85
N ASN A 28 2.77 11.64 8.63
CA ASN A 28 1.55 11.77 7.84
C ASN A 28 1.17 10.40 7.23
N ALA A 29 0.58 9.52 8.03
CA ALA A 29 0.09 8.20 7.63
C ALA A 29 -1.44 8.17 7.43
N ALA A 30 -1.92 7.38 6.48
CA ALA A 30 -3.35 7.11 6.29
C ALA A 30 -3.57 5.72 5.70
N ILE A 31 -4.75 5.15 5.95
CA ILE A 31 -5.20 3.95 5.26
C ILE A 31 -5.88 4.39 3.96
N CYS A 32 -5.34 3.92 2.85
CA CYS A 32 -5.90 4.12 1.52
C CYS A 32 -6.57 2.84 1.04
N LYS A 33 -7.60 3.01 0.21
CA LYS A 33 -8.34 1.90 -0.40
C LYS A 33 -8.44 2.13 -1.90
N THR A 34 -8.16 1.10 -2.68
CA THR A 34 -8.48 1.06 -4.11
C THR A 34 -9.55 0.01 -4.34
N LYS A 35 -10.47 0.29 -5.26
CA LYS A 35 -11.49 -0.64 -5.74
C LYS A 35 -11.44 -0.65 -7.26
N TRP A 36 -11.66 -1.81 -7.86
CA TRP A 36 -11.82 -1.95 -9.30
C TRP A 36 -13.03 -2.82 -9.60
N GLU A 37 -13.77 -2.45 -10.64
CA GLU A 37 -14.91 -3.21 -11.11
C GLU A 37 -14.45 -4.35 -12.02
N SER A 38 -15.28 -5.38 -12.14
CA SER A 38 -15.06 -6.45 -13.10
C SER A 38 -15.22 -5.91 -14.51
N SER A 39 -14.23 -6.14 -15.37
CA SER A 39 -14.40 -5.88 -16.81
C SER A 39 -15.38 -6.92 -17.37
N GLY A 40 -16.50 -6.47 -17.95
CA GLY A 40 -17.48 -7.33 -18.60
C GLY A 40 -16.80 -8.17 -19.69
N GLY A 41 -16.53 -9.44 -19.40
CA GLY A 41 -15.67 -10.29 -20.21
C GLY A 41 -14.77 -11.20 -19.36
N GLY A 42 -15.36 -12.01 -18.48
CA GLY A 42 -14.84 -13.31 -18.03
C GLY A 42 -13.42 -13.45 -17.45
N GLY A 43 -12.71 -12.39 -17.03
CA GLY A 43 -11.30 -12.53 -16.62
C GLY A 43 -10.87 -11.81 -15.34
N LEU A 44 -11.56 -10.74 -14.91
CA LEU A 44 -11.15 -9.93 -13.76
C LEU A 44 -12.28 -9.88 -12.74
N THR A 45 -12.10 -10.58 -11.62
CA THR A 45 -13.02 -10.46 -10.48
C THR A 45 -12.90 -9.07 -9.87
N ALA A 46 -14.03 -8.40 -9.66
CA ALA A 46 -14.07 -7.14 -8.92
C ALA A 46 -13.38 -7.31 -7.56
N GLY A 47 -12.63 -6.31 -7.14
CA GLY A 47 -11.79 -6.44 -5.96
C GLY A 47 -11.46 -5.10 -5.32
N GLY A 48 -10.99 -5.18 -4.08
CA GLY A 48 -10.53 -4.02 -3.33
C GLY A 48 -9.26 -4.34 -2.57
N TYR A 49 -8.40 -3.34 -2.43
CA TYR A 49 -7.15 -3.46 -1.70
C TYR A 49 -6.98 -2.29 -0.72
N GLU A 50 -6.56 -2.60 0.50
CA GLU A 50 -6.25 -1.63 1.54
C GLU A 50 -4.73 -1.60 1.80
N PHE A 51 -4.17 -0.40 1.88
CA PHE A 51 -2.75 -0.17 2.16
C PHE A 51 -2.56 1.04 3.07
N ILE A 52 -1.39 1.10 3.72
CA ILE A 52 -0.98 2.26 4.50
C ILE A 52 -0.09 3.11 3.61
N ASP A 53 -0.41 4.38 3.47
CA ASP A 53 0.37 5.36 2.72
C ASP A 53 0.90 6.43 3.68
N VAL A 54 2.20 6.69 3.60
CA VAL A 54 2.95 7.57 4.49
C VAL A 54 3.64 8.64 3.67
N VAL A 55 3.26 9.90 3.88
CA VAL A 55 3.87 11.05 3.21
C VAL A 55 5.01 11.57 4.06
N GLN A 56 6.23 11.55 3.51
CA GLN A 56 7.38 12.18 4.13
C GLN A 56 7.43 13.65 3.70
N SER A 57 7.26 14.58 4.65
CA SER A 57 7.55 15.99 4.40
C SER A 57 9.04 16.13 4.07
N LYS A 58 9.36 16.52 2.84
CA LYS A 58 10.73 16.87 2.45
C LYS A 58 10.79 18.34 2.07
N SER A 59 11.96 18.95 2.28
CA SER A 59 12.24 20.29 1.76
C SER A 59 11.97 20.31 0.25
N SER A 60 11.20 21.29 -0.20
CA SER A 60 10.73 21.46 -1.59
C SER A 60 11.84 21.34 -2.63
N THR A 61 13.04 21.83 -2.29
CA THR A 61 14.24 21.77 -3.15
C THR A 61 14.73 20.34 -3.41
N LEU A 62 14.71 19.45 -2.41
CA LEU A 62 15.11 18.04 -2.55
C LEU A 62 14.05 17.18 -3.22
N GLN A 63 12.79 17.61 -3.17
CA GLN A 63 11.70 16.93 -3.85
C GLN A 63 11.73 17.20 -5.36
N ASN A 64 12.07 18.42 -5.77
CA ASN A 64 12.17 18.78 -7.18
C ASN A 64 13.29 18.00 -7.89
N ARG A 65 14.50 17.96 -7.33
CA ARG A 65 15.63 17.21 -7.93
C ARG A 65 15.30 15.74 -8.15
N ARG A 66 14.79 15.05 -7.12
CA ARG A 66 14.40 13.64 -7.23
C ARG A 66 13.28 13.40 -8.25
N SER A 67 12.36 14.36 -8.41
CA SER A 67 11.29 14.27 -9.39
C SER A 67 11.85 14.29 -10.82
N GLU A 68 12.81 15.17 -11.11
CA GLU A 68 13.45 15.26 -12.42
C GLU A 68 14.33 14.03 -12.73
N ASP A 69 15.05 13.51 -11.73
CA ASP A 69 15.82 12.26 -11.88
C ASP A 69 14.89 11.09 -12.24
N LEU A 70 13.76 10.96 -11.52
CA LEU A 70 12.76 9.93 -11.78
C LEU A 70 12.13 10.08 -13.18
N LYS A 71 11.82 11.31 -13.62
CA LYS A 71 11.34 11.56 -14.99
C LYS A 71 12.36 11.12 -16.04
N THR A 72 13.64 11.35 -15.78
CA THR A 72 14.73 10.92 -16.65
C THR A 72 14.84 9.40 -16.73
N ILE A 73 14.71 8.71 -15.60
CA ILE A 73 14.66 7.24 -15.55
C ILE A 73 13.45 6.71 -16.33
N VAL A 74 12.26 7.27 -16.09
CA VAL A 74 11.01 6.86 -16.79
C VAL A 74 11.16 7.04 -18.31
N ARG A 75 11.75 8.15 -18.76
CA ARG A 75 12.05 8.39 -20.17
C ARG A 75 12.97 7.31 -20.73
N SER A 76 14.09 7.05 -20.06
CA SER A 76 15.08 6.04 -20.47
C SER A 76 14.46 4.64 -20.62
N ILE A 77 13.71 4.18 -19.62
CA ILE A 77 13.04 2.87 -19.64
C ILE A 77 12.01 2.80 -20.77
N SER A 78 11.23 3.86 -20.98
CA SER A 78 10.21 3.92 -22.03
C SER A 78 10.84 3.87 -23.43
N ASP A 79 11.95 4.58 -23.63
CA ASP A 79 12.67 4.62 -24.89
C ASP A 79 13.37 3.28 -25.18
N ALA A 80 13.96 2.65 -24.18
CA ALA A 80 14.51 1.30 -24.30
C ALA A 80 13.42 0.28 -24.67
N ALA A 81 12.27 0.33 -24.00
CA ALA A 81 11.13 -0.54 -24.33
C ALA A 81 10.62 -0.29 -25.75
N LYS A 82 10.53 0.98 -26.18
CA LYS A 82 10.13 1.35 -27.54
C LYS A 82 11.11 0.80 -28.59
N LYS A 83 12.42 0.95 -28.38
CA LYS A 83 13.45 0.43 -29.28
C LYS A 83 13.37 -1.10 -29.39
N SER A 84 13.26 -1.78 -28.24
CA SER A 84 13.17 -3.25 -28.16
C SER A 84 11.92 -3.83 -28.83
N LEU A 85 10.77 -3.18 -28.69
CA LEU A 85 9.53 -3.64 -29.34
C LEU A 85 9.55 -3.34 -30.84
N LYS A 86 10.07 -2.17 -31.25
CA LYS A 86 10.20 -1.81 -32.66
C LYS A 86 11.14 -2.72 -33.44
N SER A 87 12.26 -3.15 -32.84
CA SER A 87 13.20 -4.07 -33.49
C SER A 87 12.60 -5.46 -33.73
N ARG A 88 11.45 -5.77 -33.13
CA ARG A 88 10.69 -7.01 -33.31
C ARG A 88 9.35 -6.78 -34.02
N GLU A 89 9.14 -5.60 -34.61
CA GLU A 89 7.91 -5.19 -35.28
C GLU A 89 6.65 -5.25 -34.38
N LEU A 90 6.84 -5.12 -33.07
CA LEU A 90 5.76 -5.13 -32.09
C LEU A 90 5.30 -3.71 -31.74
N SER A 91 4.00 -3.56 -31.50
CA SER A 91 3.43 -2.29 -31.05
C SER A 91 3.73 -2.02 -29.58
N LEU A 92 3.99 -0.75 -29.23
CA LEU A 92 4.25 -0.34 -27.86
C LEU A 92 2.93 -0.20 -27.09
N PRO A 93 2.65 -1.03 -26.08
CA PRO A 93 1.41 -0.95 -25.33
C PRO A 93 1.29 0.41 -24.62
N PRO A 94 0.06 0.93 -24.42
CA PRO A 94 -0.17 2.27 -23.87
C PRO A 94 0.55 2.50 -22.53
N TRP A 95 0.58 1.51 -21.65
CA TRP A 95 1.21 1.62 -20.33
C TRP A 95 2.73 1.65 -20.35
N ARG A 96 3.38 1.33 -21.48
CA ARG A 96 4.83 1.47 -21.65
C ARG A 96 5.22 2.79 -22.34
N LYS A 97 4.26 3.61 -22.75
CA LYS A 97 4.53 4.92 -23.33
C LYS A 97 4.96 5.89 -22.23
N ASN A 98 5.99 6.69 -22.51
CA ASN A 98 6.51 7.70 -21.59
C ASN A 98 5.41 8.63 -21.05
N ARG A 99 4.53 9.13 -21.94
CA ARG A 99 3.39 9.99 -21.55
C ARG A 99 2.46 9.33 -20.53
N TYR A 100 2.13 8.05 -20.72
CA TYR A 100 1.27 7.33 -19.78
C TYR A 100 1.97 7.14 -18.44
N MET A 101 3.24 6.71 -18.46
CA MET A 101 4.02 6.47 -17.25
C MET A 101 4.21 7.74 -16.43
N GLN A 102 4.49 8.87 -17.08
CA GLN A 102 4.59 10.16 -16.40
C GLN A 102 3.26 10.56 -15.75
N ASN A 103 2.15 10.44 -16.47
CA ASN A 103 0.82 10.77 -15.91
C ASN A 103 0.45 9.84 -14.76
N LYS A 104 0.79 8.55 -14.85
CA LYS A 104 0.51 7.57 -13.82
C LYS A 104 1.32 7.79 -12.54
N TRP A 105 2.59 8.18 -12.67
CA TRP A 105 3.51 8.23 -11.53
C TRP A 105 3.70 9.64 -10.97
N PHE A 106 3.59 10.68 -11.79
CA PHE A 106 3.76 12.08 -11.39
C PHE A 106 2.46 12.89 -11.47
N GLY A 107 1.34 12.26 -11.81
CA GLY A 107 0.03 12.91 -11.81
C GLY A 107 -0.35 13.41 -10.41
N PRO A 108 -1.16 14.48 -10.31
CA PRO A 108 -1.61 15.00 -9.03
C PRO A 108 -2.42 13.94 -8.29
N TYR A 109 -1.87 13.42 -7.19
CA TYR A 109 -2.56 12.51 -6.30
C TYR A 109 -3.26 13.31 -5.20
N ARG A 110 -4.58 13.31 -5.19
CA ARG A 110 -5.38 13.96 -4.15
C ARG A 110 -5.56 13.01 -2.97
N ARG A 111 -4.85 13.30 -1.88
CA ARG A 111 -5.02 12.62 -0.61
C ARG A 111 -6.00 13.42 0.26
N THR A 112 -7.17 12.87 0.56
CA THR A 112 -8.07 13.43 1.57
C THR A 112 -7.54 13.10 2.95
N VAL A 113 -6.64 13.95 3.45
CA VAL A 113 -6.33 13.97 4.87
C VAL A 113 -7.51 14.65 5.53
N LYS A 114 -8.44 13.90 6.12
CA LYS A 114 -9.37 14.51 7.07
C LYS A 114 -8.49 15.14 8.16
N PRO A 115 -8.56 16.47 8.40
CA PRO A 115 -8.08 17.03 9.66
C PRO A 115 -8.82 16.26 10.74
N SER A 116 -8.11 15.67 11.70
CA SER A 116 -8.80 15.00 12.80
C SER A 116 -9.71 16.02 13.46
N PRO A 117 -11.02 15.75 13.63
CA PRO A 117 -11.77 16.48 14.62
C PRO A 117 -11.12 16.17 15.96
N GLU A 118 -10.69 17.20 16.67
CA GLU A 118 -10.43 17.13 18.10
C GLU A 118 -11.73 16.72 18.78
N THR A 119 -11.93 15.43 18.99
CA THR A 119 -12.99 14.94 19.87
C THR A 119 -12.53 13.60 20.40
N THR A 120 -12.23 13.59 21.70
CA THR A 120 -12.21 12.40 22.53
C THR A 120 -13.56 11.69 22.39
N PRO A 121 -13.56 10.40 22.03
CA PRO A 121 -14.30 9.49 22.89
C PRO A 121 -13.53 8.21 23.22
N SER A 122 -13.72 7.82 24.48
CA SER A 122 -13.54 6.51 25.12
C SER A 122 -12.80 5.43 24.34
N VAL A 123 -11.71 4.99 24.96
CA VAL A 123 -10.88 3.83 24.65
C VAL A 123 -11.72 2.54 24.63
N ASP A 124 -12.21 2.13 23.46
CA ASP A 124 -12.47 0.71 23.22
C ASP A 124 -11.14 0.05 22.85
N VAL A 125 -10.42 -0.35 23.91
CA VAL A 125 -9.24 -1.21 23.80
C VAL A 125 -9.70 -2.53 23.21
N VAL A 126 -9.62 -2.66 21.88
CA VAL A 126 -9.71 -3.96 21.21
C VAL A 126 -8.48 -4.76 21.63
N LYS A 127 -8.63 -5.49 22.73
CA LYS A 127 -7.68 -6.46 23.25
C LYS A 127 -7.72 -7.69 22.35
N CYS A 128 -7.01 -7.61 21.23
CA CYS A 128 -6.65 -8.81 20.48
C CYS A 128 -5.74 -9.65 21.38
N ARG A 129 -6.32 -10.63 22.08
CA ARG A 129 -5.52 -11.69 22.72
C ARG A 129 -4.95 -12.54 21.60
N CYS A 130 -3.63 -12.55 21.53
CA CYS A 130 -2.88 -13.50 20.74
C CYS A 130 -3.13 -14.88 21.36
N VAL A 131 -4.02 -15.69 20.79
CA VAL A 131 -4.12 -17.11 21.16
C VAL A 131 -3.04 -17.82 20.34
N GLY A 132 -1.88 -18.03 20.95
CA GLY A 132 -0.84 -18.85 20.36
C GLY A 132 -1.33 -20.28 20.28
N PHE A 133 -1.26 -20.90 19.10
CA PHE A 133 -1.10 -22.34 19.03
C PHE A 133 0.41 -22.58 19.14
N ASP A 134 0.85 -23.13 20.26
CA ASP A 134 2.18 -23.71 20.34
C ASP A 134 2.31 -24.74 19.20
N ALA A 135 3.32 -24.56 18.36
CA ALA A 135 3.69 -25.58 17.39
C ALA A 135 4.25 -26.77 18.19
N ALA A 136 3.36 -27.65 18.62
CA ALA A 136 3.72 -28.97 19.10
C ALA A 136 4.32 -29.75 17.93
N VAL A 137 5.62 -29.58 17.73
CA VAL A 137 6.44 -30.60 17.08
C VAL A 137 6.32 -31.85 17.95
N ASN A 138 5.66 -32.85 17.38
CA ASN A 138 5.46 -34.20 17.90
C ASN A 138 4.63 -34.38 19.19
N GLY A 139 3.38 -34.78 18.98
CA GLY A 139 2.85 -35.96 19.67
C GLY A 139 1.83 -35.69 20.78
N ARG A 140 0.60 -36.15 20.50
CA ARG A 140 -0.55 -36.43 21.39
C ARG A 140 -1.49 -35.25 21.71
N LEU A 141 -2.66 -35.35 21.07
CA LEU A 141 -3.94 -34.82 21.51
C LEU A 141 -4.16 -35.07 23.01
N PHE A 142 -4.58 -34.02 23.73
CA PHE A 142 -5.55 -34.18 24.80
C PHE A 142 -6.58 -33.04 24.72
N VAL A 143 -7.81 -33.43 24.46
CA VAL A 143 -9.02 -32.62 24.64
C VAL A 143 -9.26 -32.46 26.15
N ARG A 144 -9.68 -31.27 26.58
CA ARG A 144 -10.55 -31.18 27.76
C ARG A 144 -11.53 -30.02 27.60
N THR A 145 -12.82 -30.39 27.55
CA THR A 145 -14.00 -29.56 27.85
C THR A 145 -13.87 -28.94 29.24
N ARG A 146 -14.35 -27.72 29.47
CA ARG A 146 -15.77 -27.38 29.67
C ARG A 146 -15.98 -25.89 29.48
#